data_AF-A0A0R2W902-F1
#
_entry.id   AF-A0A0R2W902-F1
#
_cell.length_a   1.000
_cell.length_b   1.000
_cell.length_c   1.000
_cell.angle_alpha   90.00
_cell.angle_beta   90.00
_cell.angle_gamma   90.00
#
_symmetry.space_group_name_H-M   'P 1'
#
loop_
_entity.id
_entity.type
_entity.pdbx_description
1 polymer ?
#
loop_
_entity_poly.entity_id
_entity_poly.type
_entity_poly.pdbx_seq_one_letter_code
_entity_poly.pdbx_strand_id
1 'polypeptide(L)'
;MSNLSIELRWQRNEPDFQPGKYSAEHLVHYNDSYEVQVDAAPDWGGKPENTNPEQALASALSSCHMMTFLALAAKAGWPVASYHDYAEAHLGKNAKGQMSVTRIDLHPVV
;
A
#
# COMPACT_ATOMS: atom_id res chain seq x y z
N MET A 1 -11.81 -14.17 -17.44
CA MET A 1 -10.95 -13.63 -16.36
C MET A 1 -11.87 -13.33 -15.19
N SER A 2 -11.51 -13.75 -13.98
CA SER A 2 -12.20 -13.32 -12.77
C SER A 2 -11.83 -11.87 -12.47
N ASN A 3 -12.79 -11.09 -12.00
CA ASN A 3 -12.51 -9.75 -11.48
C ASN A 3 -11.77 -9.90 -10.15
N LEU A 4 -10.73 -9.08 -9.93
CA LEU A 4 -10.05 -8.94 -8.65
C LEU A 4 -10.58 -7.67 -7.98
N SER A 5 -11.22 -7.81 -6.82
CA SER A 5 -11.86 -6.70 -6.12
C SER A 5 -11.57 -6.76 -4.63
N ILE A 6 -11.60 -5.58 -4.00
CA ILE A 6 -11.56 -5.42 -2.54
C ILE A 6 -12.90 -4.84 -2.08
N GLU A 7 -13.24 -5.03 -0.81
CA GLU A 7 -14.34 -4.31 -0.15
C GLU A 7 -13.76 -3.34 0.87
N LEU A 8 -14.21 -2.08 0.84
CA LEU A 8 -13.80 -1.05 1.78
C LEU A 8 -15.01 -0.62 2.62
N ARG A 9 -14.84 -0.60 3.94
CA ARG A 9 -15.88 -0.19 4.89
C ARG A 9 -15.36 0.90 5.81
N TRP A 10 -15.91 2.10 5.66
CA TRP A 10 -15.73 3.20 6.61
C TRP A 10 -17.05 3.47 7.32
N GLN A 11 -16.98 3.69 8.63
CA GLN A 11 -18.12 4.09 9.44
C GLN A 11 -17.71 5.24 10.36
N ARG A 12 -18.50 6.31 10.35
CA ARG A 12 -18.30 7.46 11.24
C ARG A 12 -18.50 7.04 12.69
N ASN A 13 -17.54 7.35 13.53
CA ASN A 13 -17.61 7.12 14.98
C ASN A 13 -17.87 8.42 15.76
N GLU A 14 -17.69 9.56 15.11
CA GLU A 14 -17.81 10.89 15.68
C GLU A 14 -19.25 11.45 15.54
N PRO A 15 -19.67 12.36 16.45
CA PRO A 15 -20.99 12.98 16.38
C PRO A 15 -21.15 13.89 15.15
N ASP A 16 -20.09 14.63 14.82
CA ASP A 16 -20.07 15.61 13.73
C ASP A 16 -19.22 15.12 12.56
N PHE A 17 -19.67 15.40 11.34
CA PHE A 17 -18.85 15.22 10.13
C PHE A 17 -18.38 16.59 9.64
N GLN A 18 -17.23 17.02 10.13
CA GLN A 18 -16.61 18.31 9.79
C GLN A 18 -15.12 18.10 9.45
N PRO A 19 -14.53 18.92 8.57
CA PRO A 19 -13.12 18.83 8.24
C PRO A 19 -12.23 18.84 9.50
N GLY A 20 -11.33 17.86 9.60
CA GLY A 20 -10.40 17.71 10.73
C GLY A 20 -11.04 17.21 12.04
N LYS A 21 -12.30 16.75 12.01
CA LYS A 21 -13.01 16.24 13.21
C LYS A 21 -13.55 14.82 13.06
N TYR A 22 -13.20 14.11 11.98
CA TYR A 22 -13.57 12.72 11.78
C TYR A 22 -12.31 11.88 11.55
N SER A 23 -12.35 10.61 11.96
CA SER A 23 -11.30 9.64 11.64
C SER A 23 -11.47 9.08 10.23
N ALA A 24 -10.37 8.97 9.48
CA ALA A 24 -10.36 8.29 8.18
C ALA A 24 -10.12 6.77 8.33
N GLU A 25 -10.05 6.26 9.56
CA GLU A 25 -9.88 4.84 9.85
C GLU A 25 -10.99 3.99 9.25
N HIS A 26 -10.60 2.96 8.52
CA HIS A 26 -11.51 2.04 7.84
C HIS A 26 -10.89 0.66 7.71
N LEU A 27 -11.71 -0.29 7.26
CA LEU A 27 -11.29 -1.65 7.00
C LEU A 27 -11.30 -1.92 5.50
N VAL A 28 -10.27 -2.62 5.02
CA VAL A 28 -10.18 -3.13 3.65
C VAL A 28 -10.12 -4.65 3.71
N HIS A 29 -11.12 -5.31 3.14
CA HIS A 29 -11.14 -6.76 2.95
C HIS A 29 -10.61 -7.11 1.55
N TYR A 30 -9.56 -7.93 1.49
CA TYR A 30 -9.00 -8.43 0.23
C TYR A 30 -9.65 -9.75 -0.22
N ASN A 31 -10.03 -10.59 0.74
CA ASN A 31 -10.71 -11.86 0.54
C ASN A 31 -11.38 -12.29 1.86
N ASP A 32 -12.02 -13.46 1.86
CA ASP A 32 -12.78 -13.99 3.02
C ASP A 32 -11.96 -14.14 4.31
N SER A 33 -10.63 -14.16 4.23
CA SER A 33 -9.74 -14.41 5.36
C SER A 33 -8.76 -13.28 5.67
N TYR A 34 -8.72 -12.22 4.85
CA TYR A 34 -7.74 -11.15 5.01
C TYR A 34 -8.37 -9.77 4.99
N GLU A 35 -8.15 -9.06 6.07
CA GLU A 35 -8.61 -7.71 6.34
C GLU A 35 -7.45 -6.88 6.89
N VAL A 36 -7.42 -5.60 6.54
CA VAL A 36 -6.38 -4.67 6.98
C VAL A 36 -7.06 -3.41 7.55
N GLN A 37 -6.56 -2.95 8.70
CA GLN A 37 -6.87 -1.64 9.24
C GLN A 37 -6.11 -0.58 8.42
N VAL A 38 -6.86 0.32 7.80
CA VAL A 38 -6.34 1.36 6.92
C VAL A 38 -6.75 2.73 7.44
N ASP A 39 -5.92 3.73 7.20
CA ASP A 39 -6.15 5.12 7.57
C ASP A 39 -5.45 6.05 6.57
N ALA A 40 -5.58 7.36 6.78
CA ALA A 40 -4.74 8.34 6.11
C ALA A 40 -3.26 8.19 6.53
N ALA A 41 -2.32 8.69 5.73
CA ALA A 41 -0.94 8.80 6.17
C ALA A 41 -0.82 9.75 7.39
N PRO A 42 0.21 9.60 8.24
CA PRO A 42 0.39 10.44 9.43
C PRO A 42 0.40 11.94 9.16
N ASP A 43 0.99 12.36 8.03
CA ASP A 43 1.02 13.76 7.58
C ASP A 43 -0.39 14.35 7.32
N TRP A 44 -1.39 13.48 7.16
CA TRP A 44 -2.79 13.83 6.95
C TRP A 44 -3.70 13.46 8.15
N GLY A 45 -3.10 13.18 9.31
CA GLY A 45 -3.82 12.98 10.57
C GLY A 45 -4.27 11.55 10.84
N GLY A 46 -3.84 10.57 10.04
CA GLY A 46 -4.07 9.16 10.34
C GLY A 46 -3.07 8.59 11.34
N LYS A 47 -3.39 7.42 11.91
CA LYS A 47 -2.55 6.78 12.92
C LYS A 47 -1.35 6.06 12.29
N PRO A 48 -0.12 6.25 12.80
CA PRO A 48 1.09 5.59 12.25
C PRO A 48 1.07 4.06 12.25
N GLU A 49 0.30 3.45 13.15
CA GLU A 49 0.11 2.00 13.26
C GLU A 49 -0.80 1.41 12.17
N ASN A 50 -1.61 2.24 11.51
CA ASN A 50 -2.51 1.80 10.44
C ASN A 50 -1.81 1.81 9.10
N THR A 51 -2.20 0.92 8.20
CA THR A 51 -1.73 0.98 6.81
C THR A 51 -2.30 2.22 6.13
N ASN A 52 -1.53 2.91 5.30
CA ASN A 52 -2.06 3.97 4.44
C ASN A 52 -2.03 3.57 2.95
N PRO A 53 -2.80 4.25 2.07
CA PRO A 53 -2.85 3.94 0.65
C PRO A 53 -1.48 3.98 -0.05
N GLU A 54 -0.59 4.90 0.35
CA GLU A 54 0.74 5.03 -0.22
C GLU A 54 1.63 3.84 0.09
N GLN A 55 1.61 3.35 1.35
CA GLN A 55 2.28 2.12 1.76
C GLN A 55 1.69 0.90 1.04
N ALA A 56 0.36 0.82 0.92
CA ALA A 56 -0.30 -0.28 0.21
C ALA A 56 0.10 -0.32 -1.27
N LEU A 57 0.24 0.84 -1.92
CA LEU A 57 0.72 0.95 -3.30
C LEU A 57 2.18 0.51 -3.44
N ALA A 58 3.06 0.92 -2.52
CA ALA A 58 4.45 0.48 -2.50
C ALA A 58 4.56 -1.04 -2.32
N SER A 59 3.77 -1.60 -1.40
CA SER A 59 3.71 -3.04 -1.15
C SER A 59 3.29 -3.83 -2.40
N ALA A 60 2.25 -3.38 -3.10
CA ALA A 60 1.79 -4.02 -4.33
C ALA A 60 2.87 -4.00 -5.43
N LEU A 61 3.56 -2.86 -5.60
CA LEU A 61 4.62 -2.71 -6.60
C LEU A 61 5.87 -3.55 -6.27
N SER A 62 6.33 -3.50 -5.02
CA SER A 62 7.44 -4.33 -4.54
C SER A 62 7.15 -5.82 -4.72
N SER A 63 5.95 -6.26 -4.36
CA SER A 63 5.51 -7.65 -4.52
C SER A 63 5.50 -8.10 -5.99
N CYS A 64 4.97 -7.26 -6.89
CA CYS A 64 4.93 -7.57 -8.32
C CYS A 64 6.34 -7.66 -8.93
N HIS A 65 7.23 -6.74 -8.56
CA HIS A 65 8.63 -6.78 -8.95
C HIS A 65 9.32 -8.06 -8.46
N MET A 66 9.17 -8.40 -7.17
CA MET A 66 9.74 -9.61 -6.59
C MET A 66 9.27 -10.88 -7.32
N MET A 67 7.96 -11.02 -7.57
CA MET A 67 7.43 -12.20 -8.29
C MET A 67 8.04 -12.34 -9.68
N THR A 68 8.23 -11.22 -10.39
CA THR A 68 8.89 -11.22 -11.70
C THR A 68 10.35 -11.63 -11.58
N PHE A 69 11.09 -11.08 -10.62
CA PHE A 69 12.48 -11.44 -10.36
C PHE A 69 12.65 -12.93 -10.06
N LEU A 70 11.84 -13.47 -9.14
CA LEU A 70 11.91 -14.89 -8.76
C LEU A 70 11.61 -15.82 -9.95
N ALA A 71 10.63 -15.46 -10.80
CA ALA A 71 10.33 -16.24 -12.00
C ALA A 71 11.52 -16.30 -12.97
N LEU A 72 12.24 -15.18 -13.13
CA LEU A 72 13.43 -15.12 -13.98
C LEU A 72 14.62 -15.86 -13.36
N ALA A 73 14.86 -15.70 -12.05
CA ALA A 73 15.93 -16.40 -11.34
C ALA A 73 15.75 -17.92 -11.38
N ALA A 74 14.52 -18.40 -11.16
CA ALA A 74 14.20 -19.82 -11.28
C ALA A 74 14.44 -20.35 -12.70
N LYS A 75 14.03 -19.59 -13.73
CA LYS A 75 14.29 -19.96 -15.13
C LYS A 75 15.78 -20.00 -15.47
N ALA A 76 16.60 -19.16 -14.84
CA ALA A 76 18.05 -19.14 -15.00
C ALA A 76 18.78 -20.21 -14.17
N GLY A 77 18.07 -20.95 -13.30
CA GLY A 77 18.67 -21.95 -12.41
C GLY A 77 19.46 -21.34 -11.23
N TRP A 78 19.19 -20.08 -10.87
CA TRP A 78 19.82 -19.44 -9.72
C TRP A 78 19.09 -19.84 -8.42
N PRO A 79 19.78 -20.46 -7.44
CA PRO A 79 19.16 -20.96 -6.22
C PRO A 79 18.97 -19.83 -5.20
N VAL A 80 18.10 -18.86 -5.51
CA VAL A 80 17.75 -17.76 -4.60
C VAL A 80 17.15 -18.33 -3.31
N ALA A 81 17.76 -18.02 -2.17
CA ALA A 81 17.32 -18.50 -0.85
C ALA A 81 16.42 -17.51 -0.10
N SER A 82 16.58 -16.22 -0.36
CA SER A 82 15.85 -15.15 0.30
C SER A 82 15.66 -13.95 -0.63
N TYR A 83 14.65 -13.15 -0.35
CA TYR A 83 14.45 -11.83 -0.94
C TYR A 83 13.86 -10.95 0.16
N HIS A 84 14.46 -9.80 0.39
CA HIS A 84 13.96 -8.78 1.29
C HIS A 84 13.95 -7.44 0.55
N ASP A 85 12.90 -6.64 0.73
CA ASP A 85 12.80 -5.32 0.13
C ASP A 85 12.19 -4.35 1.14
N TYR A 86 12.86 -3.21 1.31
CA TYR A 86 12.38 -2.08 2.08
C TYR A 86 11.93 -1.01 1.08
N ALA A 87 10.65 -1.03 0.68
CA ALA A 87 10.13 -0.12 -0.33
C ALA A 87 9.65 1.21 0.29
N GLU A 88 10.05 2.35 -0.29
CA GLU A 88 9.68 3.68 0.16
C GLU A 88 8.83 4.42 -0.89
N ALA A 89 7.64 4.89 -0.51
CA ALA A 89 6.80 5.73 -1.36
C ALA A 89 7.02 7.22 -1.08
N HIS A 90 7.26 8.00 -2.13
CA HIS A 90 7.45 9.44 -2.05
C HIS A 90 6.25 10.20 -2.63
N LEU A 91 5.59 10.98 -1.78
CA LEU A 91 4.54 11.91 -2.16
C LEU A 91 5.14 13.21 -2.72
N GLY A 92 4.52 13.74 -3.76
CA GLY A 92 4.92 15.00 -4.38
C GLY A 92 3.82 15.55 -5.30
N LYS A 93 4.01 16.77 -5.79
CA LYS A 93 3.12 17.34 -6.80
C LYS A 93 3.49 16.82 -8.19
N ASN A 94 2.53 16.30 -8.92
CA ASN A 94 2.69 15.95 -10.33
C ASN A 94 2.78 17.20 -11.23
N ALA A 95 2.96 17.02 -12.54
CA ALA A 95 3.04 18.12 -13.52
C ALA A 95 1.79 19.04 -13.56
N LYS A 96 0.66 18.61 -12.99
CA LYS A 96 -0.58 19.38 -12.87
C LYS A 96 -0.73 20.05 -11.49
N GLY A 97 0.27 19.94 -10.62
CA GLY A 97 0.25 20.52 -9.26
C GLY A 97 -0.54 19.70 -8.23
N GLN A 98 -1.00 18.50 -8.57
CA GLN A 98 -1.79 17.64 -7.69
C GLN A 98 -0.88 16.71 -6.89
N MET A 99 -1.20 16.48 -5.60
CA MET A 99 -0.49 15.50 -4.79
C MET A 99 -0.71 14.08 -5.30
N SER A 100 0.37 13.32 -5.43
CA SER A 100 0.37 11.91 -5.83
C SER A 100 1.62 11.20 -5.31
N VAL A 101 1.62 9.88 -5.30
CA VAL A 101 2.87 9.11 -5.23
C VAL A 101 3.62 9.31 -6.54
N THR A 102 4.77 9.98 -6.48
CA THR A 102 5.55 10.37 -7.67
C THR A 102 6.73 9.44 -7.94
N ARG A 103 7.19 8.74 -6.91
CA ARG A 103 8.32 7.83 -6.95
C ARG A 103 8.14 6.76 -5.88
N ILE A 104 8.51 5.53 -6.19
CA ILE A 104 8.66 4.45 -5.21
C ILE A 104 10.07 3.88 -5.40
N ASP A 105 10.86 3.90 -4.35
CA ASP A 105 12.19 3.32 -4.32
C ASP A 105 12.12 1.90 -3.76
N LEU A 106 12.66 0.94 -4.51
CA LEU A 106 12.80 -0.45 -4.09
C LEU A 106 14.26 -0.71 -3.72
N HIS A 107 14.48 -1.44 -2.62
CA HIS A 107 15.78 -1.76 -2.07
C HIS A 107 15.95 -3.28 -1.87
N PRO A 108 15.88 -4.09 -2.95
CA PRO A 108 15.94 -5.53 -2.85
C PRO A 108 17.32 -6.04 -2.41
N VAL A 109 17.33 -6.95 -1.45
CA VAL A 109 18.49 -7.73 -0.98
C VAL A 109 18.15 -9.20 -1.17
N VAL A 110 18.99 -9.92 -1.93
CA VAL A 110 18.76 -11.30 -2.39
C VAL A 110 19.91 -12.21 -1.96
#